data_AF-A0A952TA52-F1
#
_entry.id   AF-A0A952TA52-F1
#
_cell.length_a   1.000
_cell.length_b   1.000
_cell.length_c   1.000
_cell.angle_alpha   90.00
_cell.angle_beta   90.00
_cell.angle_gamma   90.00
#
_symmetry.space_group_name_H-M   'P 1'
#
loop_
_entity.id
_entity.type
_entity.pdbx_description
1 polymer ?
#
loop_
_entity_poly.entity_id
_entity_poly.type
_entity_poly.pdbx_seq_one_letter_code
_entity_poly.pdbx_strand_id
1 'polypeptide(L)' 'MVCQRGSHIVMQKKSGNSTITVPVPNHKEVRLGTLLSIIRQSGLSKSLFEY' A
#
# COMPACT_ATOMS: atom_id res chain seq x y z
N MET A 1 -1.17 8.84 -9.19
CA MET A 1 -2.63 9.02 -9.20
C MET A 1 -3.22 8.14 -8.11
N VAL A 2 -4.32 8.55 -7.50
CA VAL A 2 -5.06 7.71 -6.55
C VAL A 2 -6.42 7.41 -7.16
N CYS A 3 -6.81 6.14 -7.18
CA CYS A 3 -8.11 5.69 -7.69
C CYS A 3 -8.84 4.93 -6.59
N GLN A 4 -10.12 5.22 -6.37
CA GLN A 4 -10.92 4.48 -5.41
C GLN A 4 -12.07 3.78 -6.11
N ARG A 5 -12.26 2.49 -5.78
CA ARG A 5 -13.43 1.72 -6.19
C ARG A 5 -14.03 1.07 -4.94
N GLY A 6 -15.15 1.61 -4.49
CA GLY A 6 -15.79 1.18 -3.25
C GLY A 6 -14.84 1.31 -2.05
N SER A 7 -14.65 0.20 -1.33
CA SER A 7 -13.78 0.12 -0.15
C SER A 7 -12.31 -0.18 -0.48
N HIS A 8 -11.87 -0.03 -1.73
CA HIS A 8 -10.46 -0.24 -2.10
C HIS A 8 -9.89 1.01 -2.79
N ILE A 9 -8.70 1.42 -2.36
CA ILE A 9 -7.94 2.55 -2.88
C ILE A 9 -6.69 2.01 -3.54
N VAL A 10 -6.48 2.32 -4.81
CA VAL A 10 -5.21 2.11 -5.51
C VAL A 10 -4.32 3.32 -5.24
N MET A 11 -3.23 3.10 -4.52
CA MET A 11 -2.19 4.10 -4.25
C MET A 11 -1.05 3.94 -5.24
N GLN A 12 -0.41 5.05 -5.62
CA GLN A 12 0.75 5.03 -6.51
C GLN A 12 1.89 5.88 -5.97
N LYS A 13 3.10 5.32 -5.96
CA LYS A 13 4.35 6.00 -5.64
C LYS A 13 5.25 6.03 -6.88
N LYS A 14 5.65 7.22 -7.33
CA LYS A 14 6.68 7.37 -8.37
C LYS A 14 8.05 7.30 -7.73
N SER A 15 8.95 6.48 -8.29
CA SER A 15 10.34 6.37 -7.87
C SER A 15 11.23 6.32 -9.12
N GLY A 16 11.84 7.45 -9.46
CA GLY A 16 12.62 7.62 -10.69
C GLY A 16 11.80 7.23 -11.93
N ASN A 17 12.30 6.22 -12.66
CA ASN A 17 11.67 5.67 -13.87
C ASN A 17 10.55 4.65 -13.61
N SER A 18 10.28 4.31 -12.35
CA SER A 18 9.28 3.30 -11.98
C SER A 18 8.09 3.91 -11.25
N THR A 19 6.91 3.29 -11.39
CA THR A 19 5.72 3.63 -10.60
C THR A 19 5.25 2.38 -9.88
N ILE A 20 5.31 2.41 -8.55
CA ILE A 20 4.80 1.34 -7.68
C ILE A 20 3.32 1.61 -7.47
N THR A 21 2.47 0.62 -7.75
CA THR A 21 1.01 0.70 -7.59
C THR A 21 0.57 -0.34 -6.57
N VAL A 22 -0.10 0.07 -5.51
CA VAL A 22 -0.50 -0.81 -4.40
C VAL A 22 -1.99 -0.65 -4.10
N PRO A 23 -2.80 -1.74 -4.13
CA PRO A 23 -4.17 -1.70 -3.65
C PRO A 23 -4.19 -1.74 -2.13
N VAL A 24 -4.86 -0.76 -1.52
CA VAL A 24 -5.01 -0.56 -0.09
C VAL A 24 -6.50 -0.60 0.24
N PRO A 25 -6.96 -1.54 1.07
CA PRO A 25 -8.32 -1.52 1.58
C PRO A 25 -8.58 -0.25 2.41
N ASN A 26 -9.74 0.35 2.20
CA ASN A 26 -10.23 1.51 2.94
C ASN A 26 -11.19 1.06 4.04
N HIS A 27 -10.63 0.46 5.09
CA HIS A 27 -11.35 0.07 6.30
C HIS A 27 -10.54 0.45 7.54
N LYS A 28 -11.23 0.61 8.68
CA LYS A 28 -10.58 1.01 9.94
C LYS A 28 -9.54 0.01 10.45
N GLU A 29 -9.73 -1.27 10.16
CA GLU A 29 -8.87 -2.34 10.66
C GLU A 29 -8.44 -3.27 9.53
N VAL A 30 -7.13 -3.37 9.33
CA VAL A 30 -6.50 -4.22 8.31
C VAL A 30 -5.93 -5.45 9.00
N ARG A 31 -6.29 -6.65 8.51
CA ARG A 31 -5.69 -7.90 9.02
C ARG A 31 -4.18 -7.87 8.85
N LEU A 32 -3.44 -8.42 9.83
CA LEU A 32 -1.98 -8.43 9.82
C LEU A 32 -1.37 -8.97 8.52
N GLY A 33 -1.89 -10.09 7.99
CA GLY A 33 -1.43 -10.66 6.73
C GLY A 33 -1.64 -9.73 5.53
N THR A 34 -2.74 -8.98 5.52
CA THR A 34 -3.03 -7.97 4.49
C THR A 34 -2.08 -6.78 4.62
N LEU A 35 -1.84 -6.30 5.84
CA LEU A 35 -0.88 -5.21 6.09
C LEU A 35 0.53 -5.60 5.64
N LEU A 36 1.00 -6.79 6.01
CA LEU A 36 2.31 -7.31 5.60
C LEU A 36 2.41 -7.44 4.07
N SER A 37 1.34 -7.88 3.40
CA SER A 37 1.29 -7.96 1.95
C SER A 37 1.38 -6.58 1.28
N ILE A 38 0.69 -5.58 1.83
CA ILE A 38 0.75 -4.17 1.36
C ILE A 38 2.16 -3.61 1.52
N ILE A 39 2.79 -3.80 2.70
CA ILE A 39 4.16 -3.35 2.97
C ILE A 39 5.12 -3.99 1.96
N ARG A 40 5.02 -5.30 1.74
CA ARG A 40 5.85 -6.03 0.77
C ARG A 40 5.66 -5.51 -0.66
N GLN A 41 4.41 -5.28 -1.08
CA GLN A 41 4.10 -4.75 -2.43
C GLN A 41 4.55 -3.30 -2.63
N SER A 42 4.64 -2.52 -1.55
CA SER A 42 5.07 -1.12 -1.61
C SER A 42 6.56 -0.94 -1.91
N GLY A 43 7.37 -1.99 -1.79
CA GLY A 43 8.84 -1.92 -1.95
C GLY A 43 9.52 -1.03 -0.90
N LEU A 44 8.84 -0.72 0.20
CA LEU A 44 9.37 0.04 1.32
C LEU A 44 10.05 -0.88 2.34
N SER A 45 11.03 -0.35 3.06
CA SER A 45 11.64 -1.08 4.18
C SER A 45 10.60 -1.31 5.27
N LYS A 46 10.56 -2.53 5.80
CA LYS A 46 9.68 -2.89 6.93
C LYS A 46 9.96 -2.02 8.17
N SER A 47 11.21 -1.58 8.35
CA SER A 47 11.62 -0.70 9.44
C SER A 47 10.89 0.64 9.48
N LEU A 48 10.28 1.09 8.38
CA LEU A 48 9.45 2.31 8.35
C LEU A 48 8.10 2.14 9.06
N PHE A 49 7.74 0.91 9.41
CA PHE A 49 6.46 0.54 10.01
C PHE A 49 6.63 -0.02 11.43
N GLU A 50 7.87 -0.11 11.92
CA GLU A 50 8.21 -0.50 13.28
C GLU A 50 8.49 0.81 14.06
N TYR A 51 7.83 1.00 15.21
CA TYR A 51 8.02 2.13 16.12
C TYR A 51 8.89 1.73 17.31
#